data_AF-A0A7D9DX42-F1
#
_entry.id   AF-A0A7D9DX42-F1
#
_cell.length_a   1.000
_cell.length_b   1.000
_cell.length_c   1.000
_cell.angle_alpha   90.00
_cell.angle_beta   90.00
_cell.angle_gamma   90.00
#
_symmetry.space_group_name_H-M   'P 1'
#
loop_
_entity.id
_entity.type
_entity.pdbx_description
1 polymer ?
#
loop_
_entity_poly.entity_id
_entity_poly.type
_entity_poly.pdbx_seq_one_letter_code
_entity_poly.pdbx_strand_id
1 'polypeptide(L)'
;MKDRLDTLKEINLPIWLTEVDIVEKDPHKRAISLENVMRVGFSHPSVHGIILWCFWNLKCWRGPYTGLVDGDNFTLTEAGRVYQDLRRQWTTSEVLTASEVFKHEEVFKFRGFHGDYDMFIHLSDGKTIKKSFEVKPGNRELIVKVNIEYN
;
A
#
# COMPACT_ATOMS: atom_id res chain seq x y z
N MET A 1 -5.34 -20.06 0.03
CA MET A 1 -4.34 -19.21 -0.65
C MET A 1 -3.06 -19.10 0.17
N LYS A 2 -3.13 -18.65 1.42
CA LYS A 2 -1.97 -18.53 2.33
C LYS A 2 -1.06 -19.77 2.34
N ASP A 3 -1.59 -20.96 2.56
CA ASP A 3 -0.78 -22.20 2.63
C ASP A 3 0.01 -22.49 1.34
N ARG A 4 -0.53 -22.08 0.17
CA ARG A 4 0.17 -22.20 -1.10
C ARG A 4 1.29 -21.19 -1.23
N LEU A 5 1.09 -19.97 -0.73
CA LEU A 5 2.14 -18.95 -0.66
C LEU A 5 3.24 -19.38 0.32
N ASP A 6 2.87 -19.95 1.46
CA ASP A 6 3.81 -20.50 2.45
C ASP A 6 4.63 -21.64 1.83
N THR A 7 4.02 -22.51 1.02
CA THR A 7 4.74 -23.57 0.29
C THR A 7 5.71 -22.98 -0.75
N LEU A 8 5.27 -21.99 -1.54
CA LEU A 8 6.13 -21.36 -2.54
C LEU A 8 7.26 -20.55 -1.91
N LYS A 9 7.05 -19.97 -0.73
CA LYS A 9 8.06 -19.23 0.01
C LYS A 9 9.31 -20.05 0.29
N GLU A 10 9.19 -21.38 0.47
CA GLU A 10 10.32 -22.27 0.74
C GLU A 10 11.38 -22.24 -0.38
N ILE A 11 11.03 -21.84 -1.60
CA ILE A 11 11.99 -21.69 -2.71
C ILE A 11 12.81 -20.39 -2.61
N ASN A 12 12.49 -19.50 -1.68
CA ASN A 12 13.15 -18.22 -1.43
C ASN A 12 13.25 -17.29 -2.66
N LEU A 13 12.26 -17.34 -3.54
CA LEU A 13 12.12 -16.42 -4.66
C LEU A 13 10.92 -15.49 -4.47
N PRO A 14 10.97 -14.26 -5.01
CA PRO A 14 9.82 -13.35 -5.03
C PRO A 14 8.59 -13.97 -5.71
N ILE A 15 7.44 -13.88 -5.06
CA ILE A 15 6.16 -14.30 -5.62
C ILE A 15 5.44 -13.09 -6.20
N TRP A 16 4.97 -13.22 -7.44
CA TRP A 16 4.11 -12.26 -8.10
C TRP A 16 2.77 -12.93 -8.40
N LEU A 17 1.67 -12.30 -7.95
CA LEU A 17 0.34 -12.71 -8.36
C LEU A 17 0.02 -11.99 -9.67
N THR A 18 0.29 -12.62 -10.80
CA THR A 18 0.37 -11.93 -12.10
C THR A 18 -0.96 -11.71 -12.81
N GLU A 19 -1.97 -12.52 -12.52
CA GLU A 19 -3.25 -12.52 -13.26
C GLU A 19 -4.44 -12.67 -12.31
N VAL A 20 -4.49 -11.83 -11.27
CA VAL A 20 -5.59 -11.92 -10.31
C VAL A 20 -6.87 -11.39 -10.97
N ASP A 21 -7.85 -12.27 -11.11
CA ASP A 21 -9.24 -11.91 -11.39
C ASP A 21 -10.18 -12.69 -10.47
N ILE A 22 -11.36 -12.12 -10.22
CA ILE A 22 -12.41 -12.71 -9.39
C ILE A 22 -13.68 -12.70 -10.22
N VAL A 23 -14.16 -13.90 -10.57
CA VAL A 23 -15.42 -14.07 -11.30
C VAL A 23 -16.49 -14.48 -10.30
N GLU A 24 -17.37 -13.53 -9.97
CA GLU A 24 -18.49 -13.75 -9.05
C GLU A 24 -19.63 -12.80 -9.42
N LYS A 25 -20.83 -13.36 -9.61
CA LYS A 25 -22.02 -12.64 -10.07
C LYS A 25 -22.57 -11.71 -9.00
N ASP A 26 -22.48 -12.13 -7.74
CA ASP A 26 -22.87 -11.34 -6.59
C ASP A 26 -21.81 -10.24 -6.33
N PRO A 27 -22.11 -8.95 -6.53
CA PRO A 27 -21.14 -7.87 -6.39
C PRO A 27 -20.48 -7.81 -5.01
N HIS A 28 -21.21 -8.16 -3.94
CA HIS A 28 -20.73 -8.11 -2.58
C HIS A 28 -19.77 -9.28 -2.30
N LYS A 29 -20.11 -10.50 -2.73
CA LYS A 29 -19.19 -11.65 -2.63
C LYS A 29 -17.93 -11.45 -3.46
N ARG A 30 -18.05 -10.83 -4.64
CA ARG A 30 -16.90 -10.45 -5.48
C ARG A 30 -15.99 -9.47 -4.75
N ALA A 31 -16.55 -8.45 -4.10
CA ALA A 31 -15.81 -7.47 -3.33
C ALA A 31 -15.06 -8.11 -2.13
N ILE A 32 -15.75 -8.95 -1.35
CA ILE A 32 -15.14 -9.71 -0.24
C ILE A 32 -14.00 -10.61 -0.75
N SER A 33 -14.23 -11.31 -1.86
CA SER A 33 -13.23 -12.22 -2.43
C SER A 33 -11.99 -11.46 -2.89
N LEU A 34 -12.16 -10.30 -3.54
CA LEU A 34 -11.05 -9.43 -3.89
C LEU A 34 -10.32 -8.93 -2.64
N GLU A 35 -11.04 -8.47 -1.62
CA GLU A 35 -10.45 -8.00 -0.36
C GLU A 35 -9.57 -9.09 0.27
N ASN A 36 -10.09 -10.31 0.36
CA ASN A 36 -9.37 -11.45 0.93
C ASN A 36 -8.09 -11.76 0.14
N VAL A 37 -8.14 -11.81 -1.19
CA VAL A 37 -6.96 -12.06 -2.02
C VAL A 37 -5.93 -10.95 -1.86
N MET A 38 -6.37 -9.68 -1.90
CA MET A 38 -5.49 -8.53 -1.76
C MET A 38 -4.83 -8.49 -0.38
N ARG A 39 -5.58 -8.72 0.71
CA ARG A 39 -5.05 -8.72 2.09
C ARG A 39 -4.11 -9.90 2.33
N VAL A 40 -4.45 -11.10 1.86
CA VAL A 40 -3.56 -12.28 1.99
C VAL A 40 -2.29 -12.08 1.19
N GLY A 41 -2.38 -11.57 -0.05
CA GLY A 41 -1.21 -11.27 -0.87
C GLY A 41 -0.33 -10.19 -0.23
N PHE A 42 -0.92 -9.04 0.13
CA PHE A 42 -0.20 -7.89 0.69
C PHE A 42 0.48 -8.19 2.04
N SER A 43 -0.14 -9.03 2.88
CA SER A 43 0.42 -9.40 4.19
C SER A 43 1.49 -10.49 4.13
N HIS A 44 1.66 -11.17 2.99
CA HIS A 44 2.62 -12.27 2.88
C HIS A 44 4.01 -11.74 2.48
N PRO A 45 5.06 -11.94 3.31
CA PRO A 45 6.36 -11.28 3.13
C PRO A 45 7.10 -11.65 1.83
N SER A 46 6.81 -12.80 1.23
CA SER A 46 7.40 -13.22 -0.05
C SER A 46 6.62 -12.75 -1.27
N VAL A 47 5.45 -12.11 -1.11
CA VAL A 47 4.69 -11.54 -2.23
C VAL A 47 5.21 -10.13 -2.50
N HIS A 48 5.77 -9.94 -3.68
CA HIS A 48 6.38 -8.67 -4.08
C HIS A 48 5.50 -7.84 -5.02
N GLY A 49 4.43 -8.44 -5.55
CA GLY A 49 3.52 -7.74 -6.45
C GLY A 49 2.21 -8.47 -6.67
N ILE A 50 1.16 -7.70 -6.93
CA ILE A 50 -0.17 -8.16 -7.31
C ILE A 50 -0.57 -7.38 -8.56
N ILE A 51 -0.87 -8.10 -9.63
CA ILE A 51 -1.35 -7.57 -10.90
C ILE A 51 -2.77 -8.07 -11.10
N LEU A 52 -3.71 -7.12 -11.17
CA LEU A 52 -5.10 -7.43 -11.48
C LEU A 52 -5.25 -7.56 -12.99
N TRP A 53 -5.78 -8.68 -13.45
CA TRP A 53 -5.90 -8.95 -14.87
C TRP A 53 -7.07 -8.19 -15.52
N CYS A 54 -8.15 -8.01 -14.76
CA CYS A 54 -9.35 -7.34 -15.26
C CYS A 54 -9.61 -6.05 -14.49
N PHE A 55 -9.36 -4.92 -15.15
CA PHE A 55 -9.72 -3.60 -14.66
C PHE A 55 -11.17 -3.25 -15.00
N TRP A 56 -11.59 -3.47 -16.25
CA TRP A 56 -12.88 -3.00 -16.80
C TRP A 56 -13.77 -4.16 -17.23
N ASN A 57 -15.02 -4.19 -16.77
CA ASN A 57 -15.96 -5.29 -17.01
C ASN A 57 -16.25 -5.52 -18.49
N LEU A 58 -16.31 -4.46 -19.30
CA LEU A 58 -16.60 -4.58 -20.72
C LEU A 58 -15.41 -5.11 -21.55
N LYS A 59 -14.22 -5.20 -20.96
CA LYS A 59 -12.97 -5.65 -21.63
C LYS A 59 -12.24 -6.75 -20.88
N CYS A 60 -12.93 -7.51 -20.03
CA CYS A 60 -12.35 -8.70 -19.41
C CYS A 60 -12.66 -9.96 -20.20
N TRP A 61 -11.67 -10.84 -20.33
CA TRP A 61 -11.80 -12.12 -21.03
C TRP A 61 -12.74 -13.13 -20.36
N ARG A 62 -12.96 -13.02 -19.04
CA ARG A 62 -13.87 -13.90 -18.28
C ARG A 62 -15.31 -13.36 -18.16
N GLY A 63 -15.68 -12.35 -18.95
CA GLY A 63 -17.02 -11.78 -18.97
C GLY A 63 -17.22 -10.62 -17.98
N PRO A 64 -18.47 -10.18 -17.74
CA PRO A 64 -18.75 -8.90 -17.08
C PRO A 64 -18.72 -8.97 -15.54
N TYR A 65 -18.76 -10.17 -14.94
CA TYR A 65 -18.82 -10.36 -13.49
C TYR A 65 -17.44 -10.37 -12.81
N THR A 66 -16.59 -9.44 -13.24
CA THR A 66 -15.20 -9.24 -12.80
C THR A 66 -14.94 -7.73 -12.68
N GLY A 67 -13.70 -7.26 -12.66
CA GLY A 67 -13.36 -5.85 -12.84
C GLY A 67 -13.67 -4.90 -11.68
N LEU A 68 -12.93 -3.80 -11.66
CA LEU A 68 -13.04 -2.73 -10.68
C LEU A 68 -14.02 -1.63 -11.11
N VAL A 69 -14.29 -1.54 -12.41
CA VAL A 69 -15.16 -0.52 -13.01
C VAL A 69 -16.10 -1.12 -14.04
N ASP A 70 -17.30 -0.57 -14.11
CA ASP A 70 -18.41 -1.04 -14.93
C ASP A 70 -18.92 0.04 -15.90
N GLY A 71 -19.46 -0.42 -17.03
CA GLY A 71 -20.02 0.42 -18.09
C GLY A 71 -18.98 1.32 -18.78
N ASP A 72 -19.44 2.12 -19.74
CA ASP A 72 -18.58 3.03 -20.51
C ASP A 72 -18.06 4.22 -19.69
N ASN A 73 -18.76 4.57 -18.61
CA ASN A 73 -18.41 5.67 -17.72
C ASN A 73 -17.42 5.25 -16.60
N PHE A 74 -16.89 4.03 -16.64
CA PHE A 74 -15.98 3.49 -15.63
C PHE A 74 -16.47 3.67 -14.18
N THR A 75 -17.75 3.37 -13.95
CA THR A 75 -18.34 3.51 -12.61
C THR A 75 -17.79 2.43 -11.69
N LEU A 76 -17.33 2.81 -10.49
CA LEU A 76 -16.76 1.83 -9.54
C LEU A 76 -17.76 0.73 -9.19
N THR A 77 -17.32 -0.52 -9.32
CA THR A 77 -17.97 -1.68 -8.72
C THR A 77 -17.74 -1.67 -7.20
N GLU A 78 -18.44 -2.53 -6.47
CA GLU A 78 -18.14 -2.74 -5.04
C GLU A 78 -16.70 -3.23 -4.82
N ALA A 79 -16.21 -4.13 -5.70
CA ALA A 79 -14.81 -4.56 -5.69
C ALA A 79 -13.85 -3.40 -5.98
N GLY A 80 -14.21 -2.50 -6.90
CA GLY A 80 -13.45 -1.27 -7.15
C GLY A 80 -13.37 -0.33 -5.94
N ARG A 81 -14.48 -0.17 -5.19
CA ARG A 81 -14.49 0.60 -3.94
C ARG A 81 -13.57 0.00 -2.90
N VAL A 82 -13.69 -1.31 -2.64
CA VAL A 82 -12.79 -2.05 -1.75
C VAL A 82 -11.33 -1.88 -2.16
N TYR A 83 -11.00 -2.01 -3.45
CA TYR A 83 -9.64 -1.80 -3.93
C TYR A 83 -9.13 -0.38 -3.60
N GLN A 84 -9.95 0.66 -3.85
CA GLN A 84 -9.57 2.03 -3.48
C GLN A 84 -9.40 2.22 -1.97
N ASP A 85 -10.28 1.61 -1.15
CA ASP A 85 -10.18 1.66 0.30
C ASP A 85 -8.89 1.00 0.80
N LEU A 86 -8.53 -0.17 0.27
CA LEU A 86 -7.26 -0.82 0.58
C LEU A 86 -6.06 0.04 0.18
N ARG A 87 -6.09 0.66 -1.01
CA ARG A 87 -5.02 1.57 -1.46
C ARG A 87 -4.87 2.78 -0.55
N ARG A 88 -5.98 3.38 -0.11
CA ARG A 88 -5.97 4.45 0.89
C ARG A 88 -5.42 3.96 2.23
N GLN A 89 -5.89 2.81 2.70
CA GLN A 89 -5.45 2.19 3.95
C GLN A 89 -3.94 1.90 3.94
N TRP A 90 -3.37 1.53 2.79
CA TRP A 90 -1.95 1.18 2.63
C TRP A 90 -1.06 2.34 2.17
N THR A 91 -1.57 3.57 2.26
CA THR A 91 -0.78 4.78 2.01
C THR A 91 -0.57 5.48 3.35
N THR A 92 0.69 5.68 3.73
CA THR A 92 1.00 6.40 4.98
C THR A 92 1.13 7.90 4.70
N SER A 93 0.40 8.71 5.48
CA SER A 93 0.46 10.16 5.48
C SER A 93 0.22 10.63 6.90
N GLU A 94 1.27 11.10 7.58
CA GLU A 94 1.26 11.37 9.02
C GLU A 94 1.83 12.75 9.32
N VAL A 95 1.32 13.37 10.39
CA VAL A 95 1.93 14.55 11.00
C VAL A 95 2.61 14.09 12.28
N LEU A 96 3.93 14.30 12.35
CA LEU A 96 4.74 13.86 13.48
C LEU A 96 5.13 15.05 14.35
N THR A 97 5.39 14.76 15.62
CA THR A 97 6.12 15.66 16.52
C THR A 97 7.46 15.02 16.83
N ALA A 98 8.49 15.85 17.00
CA ALA A 98 9.80 15.36 17.42
C ALA A 98 9.68 14.60 18.74
N SER A 99 10.21 13.38 18.76
CA SER A 99 10.30 12.56 19.98
C SER A 99 11.42 13.03 20.90
N GLU A 100 12.50 13.57 20.33
CA GLU A 100 13.63 14.18 21.05
C GLU A 100 14.09 15.40 20.27
N VAL A 101 14.43 16.48 20.98
CA VAL A 101 14.90 17.74 20.41
C VAL A 101 16.25 18.08 21.03
N PHE A 102 17.28 18.20 20.19
CA PHE A 102 18.63 18.63 20.54
C PHE A 102 18.93 19.98 19.90
N LYS A 103 20.05 20.61 20.29
CA LYS A 103 20.43 21.96 19.82
C LYS A 103 20.44 22.10 18.28
N HIS A 104 20.85 21.05 17.56
CA HIS A 104 20.96 21.06 16.10
C HIS A 104 20.38 19.79 15.43
N GLU A 105 19.59 19.00 16.16
CA GLU A 105 19.00 17.75 15.65
C GLU A 105 17.63 17.53 16.28
N GLU A 106 16.64 17.18 15.46
CA GLU A 106 15.37 16.62 15.93
C GLU A 106 15.25 15.15 15.51
N VAL A 107 14.67 14.33 16.38
CA VAL A 107 14.50 12.90 16.19
C VAL A 107 13.02 12.56 16.10
N PHE A 108 12.62 11.88 15.05
CA PHE A 108 11.24 11.45 14.81
C PHE A 108 11.15 9.93 14.82
N LYS A 109 10.08 9.41 15.43
CA LYS A 109 9.69 8.01 15.32
C LYS A 109 8.64 7.88 14.22
N PHE A 110 8.89 7.00 13.27
CA PHE A 110 8.02 6.82 12.12
C PHE A 110 7.64 5.35 11.94
N ARG A 111 6.35 5.11 11.67
CA ARG A 111 5.84 3.83 11.21
C ARG A 111 4.98 4.09 9.97
N GLY A 112 5.29 3.38 8.89
CA GLY A 112 4.56 3.46 7.64
C GLY A 112 4.65 2.16 6.85
N PHE A 113 3.89 2.08 5.76
CA PHE A 113 4.01 0.98 4.80
C PHE A 113 5.34 1.05 4.06
N HIS A 114 5.81 -0.08 3.52
CA HIS A 114 7.03 -0.14 2.72
C HIS A 114 6.96 0.82 1.54
N GLY A 115 7.99 1.66 1.39
CA GLY A 115 8.12 2.61 0.29
C GLY A 115 9.07 3.76 0.62
N ASP A 116 9.14 4.70 -0.31
CA ASP A 116 9.91 5.93 -0.19
C ASP A 116 9.05 7.06 0.38
N TYR A 117 9.63 7.85 1.27
CA TYR A 117 8.94 8.93 1.97
C TYR A 117 9.72 10.23 1.91
N ASP A 118 8.95 11.32 1.85
CA ASP A 118 9.43 12.69 2.05
C ASP A 118 8.78 13.25 3.31
N MET A 119 9.60 13.64 4.28
CA MET A 119 9.18 14.40 5.46
C MET A 119 9.53 15.87 5.27
N PHE A 120 8.55 16.74 5.54
CA PHE A 120 8.70 18.18 5.50
C PHE A 120 8.61 18.74 6.92
N ILE A 121 9.67 19.41 7.37
CA ILE A 121 9.73 20.06 8.67
C ILE A 121 9.60 21.55 8.45
N HIS A 122 8.55 22.17 8.99
CA HIS A 122 8.31 23.60 8.91
C HIS A 122 8.85 24.29 10.16
N LEU A 123 9.85 25.16 9.99
CA LEU A 123 10.49 25.90 11.08
C LEU A 123 9.76 27.21 11.36
N SER A 124 9.95 27.76 12.56
CA SER A 124 9.33 29.02 12.98
C SER A 124 9.79 30.24 12.19
N ASP A 125 10.97 30.18 11.56
CA ASP A 125 11.49 31.24 10.68
C ASP A 125 10.90 31.18 9.25
N GLY A 126 9.94 30.27 9.02
CA GLY A 126 9.27 30.08 7.74
C GLY A 126 10.02 29.16 6.76
N LYS A 127 11.22 28.69 7.10
CA LYS A 127 11.94 27.72 6.27
C LYS A 127 11.31 26.33 6.36
N THR A 128 11.49 25.55 5.30
CA THR A 128 11.08 24.13 5.27
C THR A 128 12.28 23.25 4.97
N ILE A 129 12.53 22.25 5.80
CA ILE A 129 13.53 21.21 5.57
C ILE A 129 12.84 19.99 4.98
N LYS A 130 13.38 19.45 3.89
CA LYS A 130 12.95 18.17 3.31
C LYS A 130 13.93 17.07 3.72
N LYS A 131 13.40 15.97 4.27
CA LYS A 131 14.16 14.75 4.55
C LYS A 131 13.53 13.56 3.82
N SER A 132 14.28 12.96 2.90
CA SER A 132 13.85 11.73 2.22
C SER A 132 14.44 10.49 2.91
N PHE A 133 13.66 9.42 3.01
CA PHE A 133 14.08 8.13 3.58
C PHE A 133 13.22 6.99 3.06
N GLU A 134 13.72 5.76 3.20
CA GLU A 134 13.02 4.54 2.78
C GLU A 134 12.57 3.74 4.02
N VAL A 135 11.32 3.25 4.00
CA VAL A 135 10.84 2.24 4.94
C VAL A 135 10.98 0.87 4.30
N LYS A 136 11.94 0.07 4.74
CA LYS A 136 12.11 -1.31 4.27
C LYS A 136 10.92 -2.21 4.67
N PRO A 137 10.66 -3.32 3.95
CA PRO A 137 9.68 -4.32 4.36
C PRO A 137 9.89 -4.79 5.81
N GLY A 138 8.82 -4.84 6.60
CA GLY A 138 8.85 -5.28 7.99
C GLY A 138 7.87 -4.51 8.88
N ASN A 139 7.95 -4.73 10.19
CA ASN A 139 7.09 -4.07 11.19
C ASN A 139 7.92 -3.28 12.22
N ARG A 140 9.07 -2.75 11.79
CA ARG A 140 9.97 -1.99 12.67
C ARG A 140 9.63 -0.51 12.61
N GLU A 141 9.65 0.14 13.77
CA GLU A 141 9.66 1.59 13.85
C GLU A 141 10.99 2.12 13.32
N LEU A 142 10.94 3.17 12.50
CA LEU A 142 12.09 3.84 11.94
C LEU A 142 12.41 5.10 12.75
N ILE A 143 13.67 5.29 13.08
CA ILE A 143 14.17 6.53 13.69
C ILE A 143 14.69 7.43 12.56
N VAL A 144 14.05 8.58 12.38
CA VAL A 144 14.43 9.59 11.39
C VAL A 144 15.07 10.76 12.11
N LYS A 145 16.35 11.01 11.82
CA LYS A 145 17.11 12.13 12.37
C LYS A 145 17.21 13.25 11.34
N VAL A 146 16.93 14.47 11.79
CA VAL A 146 16.92 15.68 10.96
C VAL A 146 17.80 16.71 11.64
N ASN A 147 18.85 17.17 10.95
CA ASN A 147 19.65 18.28 11.43
C ASN A 147 18.89 19.58 11.22
N ILE A 148 18.79 20.40 12.26
CA ILE A 148 18.15 21.71 12.22
C ILE A 148 19.18 22.77 12.57
N GLU A 149 19.47 23.63 11.61
CA GLU A 149 20.28 24.84 11.84
C GLU A 149 19.31 25.99 12.16
N TYR A 150 19.16 26.29 13.46
CA TYR A 150 18.52 27.52 13.88
C TYR A 150 19.54 28.66 13.74
N ASN A 151 19.14 29.72 13.04
CA ASN A 151 19.90 30.98 12.99
C ASN A 151 19.84 31.71 14.34
#